data_AF-A0A9W8JVT4-F1
#
_entry.id   AF-A0A9W8JVT4-F1
#
_cell.length_a   1.000
_cell.length_b   1.000
_cell.length_c   1.000
_cell.angle_alpha   90.00
_cell.angle_beta   90.00
_cell.angle_gamma   90.00
#
_symmetry.space_group_name_H-M   'P 1'
#
loop_
_entity.id
_entity.type
_entity.pdbx_description
1 polymer ?
#
loop_
_entity_poly.entity_id
_entity_poly.type
_entity_poly.pdbx_seq_one_letter_code
_entity_poly.pdbx_strand_id
1 'polypeptide(L)'
;MFAESKAGGPSLERFVFDIKSPRSQWNKRLASVFAEDFIACGEYNCGPEDYDDIVKTFLTHLIAVRLRLLEPEDDDELAQEKRDEEKRRARNGRRRNLKHWRQKGCAAYARYPFMKECMKILKSLPLSVHSGDESAHDGGHNQYTITTMAWRNPALRNFFKVLDWLYLSTRFEDTSHRAGRGAFPRRRVMVNRMDTYVLNAVKGLPINFYNPPYIASLDPVSLRELSAKPPVEIAISPEIFRIALRYRRVTSRRDTLKILAADDPTLPDSTVTYYPLHDSTQP
;
A
#
# COMPACT_ATOMS: atom_id res chain seq x y z
N MET A 1 -15.00 -29.03 35.97
CA MET A 1 -15.36 -30.45 35.78
C MET A 1 -16.80 -30.44 35.29
N PHE A 2 -17.05 -30.68 34.00
CA PHE A 2 -18.40 -30.93 33.47
C PHE A 2 -18.38 -32.35 32.93
N ALA A 3 -18.82 -33.28 33.76
CA ALA A 3 -19.21 -34.61 33.34
C ALA A 3 -20.65 -34.79 33.80
N GLU A 4 -21.58 -34.38 32.94
CA GLU A 4 -22.90 -34.99 32.76
C GLU A 4 -23.60 -34.31 31.58
N SER A 5 -23.72 -35.04 30.47
CA SER A 5 -25.01 -35.07 29.76
C SER A 5 -25.16 -36.41 29.05
N LYS A 6 -26.10 -37.22 29.56
CA LYS A 6 -27.03 -37.87 28.66
C LYS A 6 -28.07 -36.79 28.32
N ALA A 7 -28.12 -36.41 27.04
CA ALA A 7 -29.01 -35.43 26.41
C ALA A 7 -28.74 -33.94 26.69
N GLY A 8 -28.26 -33.22 25.66
CA GLY A 8 -28.22 -31.75 25.61
C GLY A 8 -26.92 -31.20 25.04
N GLY A 9 -26.65 -31.42 23.75
CA GLY A 9 -25.58 -30.71 23.03
C GLY A 9 -25.92 -29.24 22.77
N PRO A 10 -24.99 -28.45 22.20
CA PRO A 10 -25.33 -27.12 21.69
C PRO A 10 -26.42 -27.23 20.63
N SER A 11 -27.32 -26.26 20.61
CA SER A 11 -28.41 -26.12 19.63
C SER A 11 -28.59 -24.64 19.28
N LEU A 12 -29.40 -24.33 18.28
CA LEU A 12 -29.74 -22.93 17.95
C LEU A 12 -30.45 -22.23 19.12
N GLU A 13 -31.29 -22.95 19.86
CA GLU A 13 -31.95 -22.44 21.07
C GLU A 13 -30.99 -22.29 22.26
N ARG A 14 -29.88 -23.06 22.28
CA ARG A 14 -28.87 -23.07 23.34
C ARG A 14 -27.48 -22.79 22.78
N PHE A 15 -27.36 -21.63 22.14
CA PHE A 15 -26.15 -21.22 21.44
C PHE A 15 -25.14 -20.53 22.38
N VAL A 16 -24.60 -21.29 23.32
CA VAL A 16 -23.60 -20.81 24.31
C VAL A 16 -22.26 -21.45 24.02
N PHE A 17 -21.17 -20.68 24.02
CA PHE A 17 -19.82 -21.20 23.80
C PHE A 17 -19.04 -21.40 25.10
N ASP A 18 -18.16 -22.40 25.12
CA ASP A 18 -17.25 -22.67 26.23
C ASP A 18 -16.02 -21.75 26.14
N ILE A 19 -16.05 -20.67 26.93
CA ILE A 19 -14.97 -19.67 27.01
C ILE A 19 -13.65 -20.31 27.49
N LYS A 20 -13.70 -21.33 28.35
CA LYS A 20 -12.48 -21.90 28.96
C LYS A 20 -11.67 -22.73 27.96
N SER A 21 -12.33 -23.33 26.97
CA SER A 21 -11.68 -24.19 25.98
C SER A 21 -12.29 -24.03 24.58
N PRO A 22 -11.75 -23.10 23.75
CA PRO A 22 -12.17 -22.88 22.37
C PRO A 22 -12.11 -24.12 21.48
N ARG A 23 -11.30 -25.10 21.85
CA ARG A 23 -11.15 -26.39 21.13
C ARG A 23 -11.92 -27.53 21.78
N SER A 24 -12.79 -27.25 22.76
CA SER A 24 -13.61 -28.28 23.41
C SER A 24 -14.52 -28.96 22.40
N GLN A 25 -14.91 -30.21 22.71
CA GLN A 25 -15.89 -30.93 21.91
C GLN A 25 -17.24 -30.20 21.84
N TRP A 26 -17.56 -29.42 22.87
CA TRP A 26 -18.72 -28.54 22.89
C TRP A 26 -18.64 -27.47 21.79
N ASN A 27 -17.55 -26.70 21.73
CA ASN A 27 -17.39 -25.65 20.72
C ASN A 27 -17.27 -26.21 19.29
N LYS A 28 -16.70 -27.41 19.13
CA LYS A 28 -16.70 -28.09 17.82
C LYS A 28 -18.13 -28.42 17.35
N ARG A 29 -18.97 -28.93 18.25
CA ARG A 29 -20.39 -29.19 17.94
C ARG A 29 -21.16 -27.89 17.71
N LEU A 30 -20.90 -26.85 18.49
CA LEU A 30 -21.50 -25.53 18.30
C LEU A 30 -21.16 -24.95 16.92
N ALA A 31 -19.91 -25.10 16.47
CA ALA A 31 -19.48 -24.68 15.15
C ALA A 31 -20.17 -25.49 14.02
N SER A 32 -20.45 -26.77 14.26
CA SER A 32 -21.21 -27.61 13.32
C SER A 32 -22.65 -27.12 13.19
N VAL A 33 -23.34 -26.90 14.33
CA VAL A 33 -24.71 -26.35 14.36
C VAL A 33 -24.77 -24.98 13.67
N PHE A 34 -23.77 -24.12 13.90
CA PHE A 34 -23.66 -22.85 13.21
C PHE A 34 -23.51 -23.00 11.70
N ALA A 35 -22.63 -23.88 11.24
CA ALA A 35 -22.38 -24.08 9.81
C ALA A 35 -23.61 -24.64 9.10
N GLU A 36 -24.34 -25.59 9.72
CA GLU A 36 -25.59 -26.14 9.19
C GLU A 36 -26.65 -25.05 9.02
N ASP A 37 -26.89 -24.23 10.05
CA ASP A 37 -27.87 -23.14 10.02
C ASP A 37 -27.47 -22.02 9.07
N PHE A 38 -26.18 -21.66 9.02
CA PHE A 38 -25.64 -20.64 8.15
C PHE A 38 -25.81 -21.00 6.66
N ILE A 39 -25.58 -22.27 6.30
CA ILE A 39 -25.83 -22.77 4.94
C ILE A 39 -27.34 -22.82 4.66
N ALA A 40 -28.15 -23.32 5.61
CA ALA A 40 -29.60 -23.43 5.45
C ALA A 40 -30.30 -22.07 5.27
N CYS A 41 -29.74 -21.00 5.85
CA CYS A 41 -30.24 -19.64 5.72
C CYS A 41 -30.19 -19.12 4.26
N GLY A 42 -29.21 -19.58 3.45
CA GLY A 42 -29.13 -19.27 2.02
C GLY A 42 -28.78 -17.82 1.67
N GLU A 43 -28.53 -16.94 2.64
CA GLU A 43 -28.24 -15.51 2.43
C GLU A 43 -26.88 -15.25 1.76
N TYR A 44 -25.91 -16.17 1.88
CA TYR A 44 -24.49 -15.88 1.60
C TYR A 44 -23.91 -16.63 0.39
N ASN A 45 -24.73 -17.26 -0.48
CA ASN A 45 -24.28 -18.11 -1.59
C ASN A 45 -23.26 -19.19 -1.16
N CYS A 46 -23.38 -19.69 0.07
CA CYS A 46 -22.55 -20.78 0.58
C CYS A 46 -23.30 -22.11 0.46
N GLY A 47 -22.58 -23.16 0.08
CA GLY A 47 -23.12 -24.50 -0.09
C GLY A 47 -22.53 -25.51 0.90
N PRO A 48 -23.00 -26.78 0.86
CA PRO A 48 -22.43 -27.88 1.65
C PRO A 48 -20.91 -28.06 1.45
N GLU A 49 -20.37 -27.66 0.29
CA GLU A 49 -18.94 -27.67 -0.02
C GLU A 49 -18.10 -26.73 0.86
N ASP A 50 -18.71 -25.67 1.41
CA ASP A 50 -18.03 -24.66 2.24
C ASP A 50 -18.05 -25.02 3.74
N TYR A 51 -18.71 -26.13 4.11
CA TYR A 51 -19.00 -26.49 5.51
C TYR A 51 -17.74 -26.49 6.40
N ASP A 52 -16.68 -27.15 5.96
CA ASP A 52 -15.44 -27.26 6.75
C ASP A 52 -14.75 -25.90 6.95
N ASP A 53 -14.81 -25.02 5.93
CA ASP A 53 -14.24 -23.68 6.00
C ASP A 53 -15.07 -22.77 6.92
N ILE A 54 -16.39 -22.91 6.93
CA ILE A 54 -17.28 -22.19 7.86
C ILE A 54 -17.02 -22.64 9.30
N VAL A 55 -16.96 -23.95 9.57
CA VAL A 55 -16.64 -24.50 10.90
C VAL A 55 -15.29 -23.98 11.40
N LYS A 56 -14.26 -24.04 10.55
CA LYS A 56 -12.91 -23.57 10.87
C LYS A 56 -12.87 -22.07 11.14
N THR A 57 -13.56 -21.28 10.33
CA THR A 57 -13.66 -19.82 10.49
C THR A 57 -14.36 -19.46 11.79
N PHE A 58 -15.49 -20.12 12.09
CA PHE A 58 -16.22 -19.91 13.32
C PHE A 58 -15.40 -20.28 14.56
N LEU A 59 -14.68 -21.40 14.56
CA LEU A 59 -13.78 -21.76 15.67
C LEU A 59 -12.65 -20.75 15.86
N THR A 60 -12.12 -20.20 14.77
CA THR A 60 -11.11 -19.12 14.83
C THR A 60 -11.72 -17.85 15.43
N HIS A 61 -12.97 -17.53 15.07
CA HIS A 61 -13.71 -16.43 15.66
C HIS A 61 -13.90 -16.61 17.17
N LEU A 62 -14.28 -17.80 17.65
CA LEU A 62 -14.41 -18.06 19.09
C LEU A 62 -13.09 -17.89 19.86
N ILE A 63 -11.95 -18.24 19.24
CA ILE A 63 -10.62 -17.97 19.83
C ILE A 63 -10.39 -16.46 19.97
N ALA A 64 -10.72 -15.68 18.94
CA ALA A 64 -10.58 -14.23 18.97
C ALA A 64 -11.51 -13.57 20.00
N VAL A 65 -12.77 -14.02 20.10
CA VAL A 65 -13.72 -13.56 21.12
C VAL A 65 -13.21 -13.87 22.52
N ARG A 66 -12.69 -15.09 22.76
CA ARG A 66 -12.08 -15.44 24.05
C ARG A 66 -10.93 -14.51 24.41
N LEU A 67 -10.03 -14.22 23.46
CA LEU A 67 -8.88 -13.33 23.73
C LEU A 67 -9.37 -11.97 24.21
N ARG A 68 -10.33 -11.36 23.50
CA ARG A 68 -10.93 -10.07 23.90
C ARG A 68 -11.62 -10.10 25.26
N LEU A 69 -12.29 -11.20 25.61
CA LEU A 69 -13.01 -11.32 26.89
C LEU A 69 -12.10 -11.59 28.09
N LEU A 70 -10.89 -12.08 27.85
CA LEU A 70 -9.93 -12.43 28.91
C LEU A 70 -8.75 -11.46 28.99
N GLU A 71 -8.62 -10.53 28.03
CA GLU A 71 -7.67 -9.42 28.09
C GLU A 71 -8.19 -8.36 29.09
N PRO A 72 -7.37 -7.91 30.06
CA PRO A 72 -7.71 -6.76 30.91
C PRO A 72 -7.82 -5.51 30.03
N GLU A 73 -8.91 -4.74 30.18
CA GLU A 73 -9.21 -3.57 29.35
C GLU A 73 -8.04 -2.55 29.29
N ASP A 74 -7.25 -2.43 30.36
CA ASP A 74 -6.07 -1.54 30.44
C ASP A 74 -4.84 -2.04 29.66
N ASP A 75 -4.66 -3.35 29.50
CA ASP A 75 -3.50 -3.94 28.81
C ASP A 75 -3.70 -3.90 27.28
N ASP A 76 -4.96 -3.91 26.85
CA ASP A 76 -5.35 -4.02 25.44
C ASP A 76 -5.27 -2.69 24.70
N GLU A 77 -5.63 -1.58 25.36
CA GLU A 77 -5.44 -0.22 24.85
C GLU A 77 -3.95 0.09 24.68
N LEU A 78 -3.14 -0.18 25.71
CA LEU A 78 -1.68 0.02 25.66
C LEU A 78 -1.01 -0.87 24.60
N ALA A 79 -1.47 -2.11 24.44
CA ALA A 79 -1.01 -3.00 23.38
C ALA A 79 -1.41 -2.48 21.99
N GLN A 80 -2.62 -1.96 21.85
CA GLN A 80 -3.12 -1.39 20.60
C GLN A 80 -2.34 -0.12 20.20
N GLU A 81 -2.11 0.80 21.14
CA GLU A 81 -1.28 1.98 20.93
C GLU A 81 0.14 1.62 20.50
N LYS A 82 0.77 0.63 21.16
CA LYS A 82 2.09 0.12 20.76
C LYS A 82 2.06 -0.44 19.32
N ARG A 83 1.05 -1.25 18.97
CA ARG A 83 0.87 -1.78 17.61
C ARG A 83 0.72 -0.66 16.58
N ASP A 84 -0.05 0.37 16.88
CA ASP A 84 -0.30 1.47 15.96
C ASP A 84 0.91 2.42 15.82
N GLU A 85 1.65 2.62 16.91
CA GLU A 85 2.93 3.32 16.92
C GLU A 85 3.99 2.57 16.09
N GLU A 86 4.09 1.25 16.24
CA GLU A 86 4.97 0.41 15.42
C GLU A 86 4.61 0.48 13.93
N LYS A 87 3.32 0.40 13.59
CA LYS A 87 2.84 0.60 12.21
C LYS A 87 3.21 1.99 11.69
N ARG A 88 3.06 3.03 12.51
CA ARG A 88 3.44 4.42 12.15
C ARG A 88 4.95 4.55 11.92
N ARG A 89 5.77 3.99 12.81
CA ARG A 89 7.24 3.94 12.66
C ARG A 89 7.66 3.20 11.40
N ALA A 90 7.09 2.03 11.15
CA ALA A 90 7.38 1.24 9.95
C ALA A 90 7.03 2.00 8.66
N ARG A 91 5.86 2.66 8.61
CA ARG A 91 5.46 3.52 7.48
C ARG A 91 6.41 4.70 7.26
N ASN A 92 6.79 5.39 8.34
CA ASN A 92 7.74 6.51 8.26
C ASN A 92 9.13 6.04 7.81
N GLY A 93 9.57 4.87 8.26
CA GLY A 93 10.79 4.22 7.78
C GLY A 93 10.75 3.95 6.27
N ARG A 94 9.63 3.41 5.77
CA ARG A 94 9.42 3.22 4.32
C ARG A 94 9.44 4.53 3.54
N ARG A 95 8.72 5.56 4.00
CA ARG A 95 8.73 6.90 3.37
C ARG A 95 10.13 7.50 3.28
N ARG A 96 10.91 7.37 4.35
CA ARG A 96 12.31 7.83 4.40
C ARG A 96 13.17 7.09 3.38
N ASN A 97 13.06 5.77 3.32
CA ASN A 97 13.78 4.96 2.34
C ASN A 97 13.39 5.31 0.90
N LEU A 98 12.09 5.51 0.62
CA LEU A 98 11.61 5.94 -0.69
C LEU A 98 12.16 7.30 -1.09
N LYS A 99 12.11 8.29 -0.19
CA LYS A 99 12.71 9.60 -0.44
C LYS A 99 14.20 9.47 -0.76
N HIS A 100 14.93 8.71 0.04
CA HIS A 100 16.36 8.45 -0.15
C HIS A 100 16.67 7.78 -1.49
N TRP A 101 15.90 6.75 -1.87
CA TRP A 101 16.10 6.04 -3.15
C TRP A 101 15.82 6.93 -4.35
N ARG A 102 14.76 7.75 -4.31
CA ARG A 102 14.48 8.73 -5.37
C ARG A 102 15.58 9.76 -5.49
N GLN A 103 16.10 10.25 -4.36
CA GLN A 103 17.27 11.13 -4.35
C GLN A 103 18.49 10.43 -4.97
N LYS A 104 18.76 9.16 -4.65
CA LYS A 104 19.84 8.39 -5.28
C LYS A 104 19.65 8.24 -6.79
N GLY A 105 18.44 7.92 -7.25
CA GLY A 105 18.10 7.88 -8.67
C GLY A 105 18.38 9.24 -9.33
N CYS A 106 17.94 10.34 -8.71
CA CYS A 106 18.26 11.68 -9.22
C CYS A 106 19.76 11.98 -9.27
N ALA A 107 20.51 11.59 -8.24
CA ALA A 107 21.95 11.81 -8.19
C ALA A 107 22.71 11.05 -9.28
N ALA A 108 22.31 9.82 -9.60
CA ALA A 108 22.92 9.03 -10.66
C ALA A 108 22.79 9.68 -12.05
N TYR A 109 21.75 10.48 -12.24
CA TYR A 109 21.48 11.20 -13.49
C TYR A 109 21.69 12.72 -13.35
N ALA A 110 22.52 13.16 -12.41
CA ALA A 110 22.75 14.60 -12.14
C ALA A 110 23.39 15.37 -13.31
N ARG A 111 23.92 14.68 -14.33
CA ARG A 111 24.40 15.30 -15.58
C ARG A 111 23.29 16.02 -16.34
N TYR A 112 22.04 15.60 -16.18
CA TYR A 112 20.88 16.24 -16.81
C TYR A 112 20.42 17.42 -15.95
N PRO A 113 20.31 18.65 -16.50
CA PRO A 113 19.93 19.84 -15.74
C PRO A 113 18.63 19.67 -14.94
N PHE A 114 17.61 19.05 -15.54
CA PHE A 114 16.33 18.78 -14.89
C PHE A 114 16.46 17.93 -13.62
N MET A 115 17.40 16.98 -13.58
CA MET A 115 17.58 16.11 -12.41
C MET A 115 18.11 16.88 -11.19
N LYS A 116 18.82 17.99 -11.41
CA LYS A 116 19.26 18.90 -10.34
C LYS A 116 18.07 19.65 -9.73
N GLU A 117 17.14 20.14 -10.55
CA GLU A 117 15.91 20.79 -10.07
C GLU A 117 14.99 19.78 -9.36
N CYS A 118 14.81 18.58 -9.93
CA CYS A 118 14.12 17.48 -9.26
C CYS A 118 14.71 17.18 -7.89
N MET A 119 16.04 17.15 -7.77
CA MET A 119 16.70 16.93 -6.48
C MET A 119 16.37 18.03 -5.46
N LYS A 120 16.33 19.31 -5.88
CA LYS A 120 15.93 20.42 -5.00
C LYS A 120 14.49 20.26 -4.52
N ILE A 121 13.57 19.96 -5.44
CA ILE A 121 12.17 19.68 -5.12
C ILE A 121 12.08 18.53 -4.12
N LEU A 122 12.66 17.37 -4.42
CA LEU A 122 12.63 16.20 -3.54
C LEU A 122 13.20 16.48 -2.14
N LYS A 123 14.27 17.27 -2.04
CA LYS A 123 14.84 17.67 -0.74
C LYS A 123 13.84 18.48 0.08
N SER A 124 13.13 19.42 -0.54
CA SER A 124 12.12 20.25 0.13
C SER A 124 10.84 19.52 0.53
N LEU A 125 10.49 18.41 -0.13
CA LEU A 125 9.24 17.69 0.16
C LEU A 125 9.29 16.99 1.53
N PRO A 126 8.26 17.12 2.37
CA PRO A 126 8.18 16.36 3.62
C PRO A 126 7.89 14.88 3.34
N LEU A 127 8.20 14.02 4.32
CA LEU A 127 8.05 12.57 4.18
C LEU A 127 6.61 12.15 3.88
N SER A 128 5.61 12.88 4.38
CA SER A 128 4.19 12.63 4.19
C SER A 128 3.72 12.70 2.73
N VAL A 129 4.45 13.39 1.85
CA VAL A 129 4.16 13.43 0.40
C VAL A 129 4.45 12.09 -0.27
N HIS A 130 5.38 11.31 0.29
CA HIS A 130 5.70 9.98 -0.20
C HIS A 130 4.64 8.99 0.28
N SER A 131 4.27 8.01 -0.57
CA SER A 131 3.27 7.01 -0.18
C SER A 131 3.74 6.22 1.04
N GLY A 132 2.79 5.97 1.95
CA GLY A 132 3.03 5.22 3.18
C GLY A 132 2.96 3.71 3.01
N ASP A 133 3.27 3.21 1.80
CA ASP A 133 3.06 1.86 1.28
C ASP A 133 2.65 0.79 2.31
N GLU A 134 1.55 0.10 2.04
CA GLU A 134 1.14 -1.04 2.85
C GLU A 134 1.86 -2.31 2.39
N SER A 135 2.28 -3.13 3.35
CA SER A 135 2.78 -4.46 3.05
C SER A 135 1.60 -5.34 2.65
N ALA A 136 1.59 -5.83 1.41
CA ALA A 136 0.65 -6.84 0.96
C ALA A 136 1.39 -8.17 0.75
N HIS A 137 0.78 -9.26 1.17
CA HIS A 137 1.21 -10.62 0.81
C HIS A 137 0.26 -11.11 -0.26
N ASP A 138 0.76 -11.25 -1.48
CA ASP A 138 -0.02 -11.73 -2.62
C ASP A 138 0.77 -12.86 -3.28
N GLY A 139 0.19 -14.06 -3.32
CA GLY A 139 0.85 -15.25 -3.88
C GLY A 139 2.22 -15.60 -3.29
N GLY A 140 2.46 -15.30 -2.00
CA GLY A 140 3.74 -15.56 -1.34
C GLY A 140 4.85 -14.55 -1.67
N HIS A 141 4.56 -13.50 -2.46
CA HIS A 141 5.49 -12.43 -2.75
C HIS A 141 5.24 -11.21 -1.86
N ASN A 142 6.28 -10.78 -1.16
CA ASN A 142 6.29 -9.54 -0.40
C ASN A 142 6.28 -8.33 -1.35
N GLN A 143 5.10 -7.73 -1.55
CA GLN A 143 4.94 -6.53 -2.35
C GLN A 143 4.41 -5.35 -1.52
N TYR A 144 4.65 -4.15 -2.02
CA TYR A 144 4.13 -2.92 -1.44
C TYR A 144 2.98 -2.40 -2.28
N THR A 145 1.88 -2.06 -1.62
CA THR A 145 0.73 -1.41 -2.26
C THR A 145 0.85 0.10 -2.12
N ILE A 146 0.89 0.80 -3.24
CA ILE A 146 0.87 2.26 -3.28
C ILE A 146 -0.57 2.72 -3.09
N THR A 147 -0.83 3.41 -1.98
CA THR A 147 -2.12 4.03 -1.67
C THR A 147 -2.29 5.40 -2.36
N THR A 148 -3.53 5.72 -2.68
CA THR A 148 -3.95 7.02 -3.21
C THR A 148 -4.23 7.98 -2.05
N MET A 149 -3.81 9.24 -2.16
CA MET A 149 -4.19 10.29 -1.21
C MET A 149 -5.17 11.22 -1.91
N ALA A 150 -6.34 11.48 -1.33
CA ALA A 150 -7.39 12.28 -1.97
C ALA A 150 -6.90 13.69 -2.36
N TRP A 151 -6.06 14.29 -1.52
CA TRP A 151 -5.53 15.63 -1.72
C TRP A 151 -4.36 15.72 -2.69
N ARG A 152 -3.67 14.62 -3.02
CA ARG A 152 -2.42 14.66 -3.79
C ARG A 152 -2.72 14.54 -5.28
N ASN A 153 -2.16 15.44 -6.09
CA ASN A 153 -2.31 15.41 -7.55
C ASN A 153 -1.93 14.02 -8.11
N PRO A 154 -2.84 13.33 -8.84
CA PRO A 154 -2.56 12.03 -9.44
C PRO A 154 -1.31 12.02 -10.33
N ALA A 155 -0.99 13.11 -11.02
CA ALA A 155 0.18 13.20 -11.90
C ALA A 155 1.51 13.08 -11.13
N LEU A 156 1.57 13.49 -9.86
CA LEU A 156 2.74 13.26 -9.01
C LEU A 156 3.06 11.77 -8.82
N ARG A 157 2.04 10.90 -8.92
CA ARG A 157 2.23 9.45 -8.85
C ARG A 157 3.13 8.97 -9.99
N ASN A 158 2.87 9.43 -11.21
CA ASN A 158 3.65 9.06 -12.38
C ASN A 158 5.07 9.62 -12.28
N PHE A 159 5.20 10.89 -11.88
CA PHE A 159 6.50 11.50 -11.58
C PHE A 159 7.33 10.65 -10.60
N PHE A 160 6.74 10.30 -9.45
CA PHE A 160 7.41 9.47 -8.46
C PHE A 160 7.73 8.06 -8.94
N LYS A 161 6.90 7.46 -9.79
CA LYS A 161 7.13 6.15 -10.39
C LYS A 161 8.33 6.17 -11.32
N VAL A 162 8.47 7.22 -12.13
CA VAL A 162 9.64 7.43 -13.00
C VAL A 162 10.91 7.50 -12.16
N LEU A 163 10.91 8.25 -11.06
CA LEU A 163 12.05 8.31 -10.15
C LEU A 163 12.37 6.96 -9.51
N ASP A 164 11.36 6.15 -9.19
CA ASP A 164 11.56 4.79 -8.67
C ASP A 164 12.22 3.89 -9.72
N TRP A 165 11.83 4.01 -11.00
CA TRP A 165 12.47 3.28 -12.11
C TRP A 165 13.89 3.78 -12.41
N LEU A 166 14.15 5.08 -12.28
CA LEU A 166 15.51 5.61 -12.39
C LEU A 166 16.41 5.13 -11.25
N TYR A 167 15.88 4.95 -10.05
CA TYR A 167 16.65 4.28 -9.01
C TYR A 167 16.87 2.80 -9.33
N LEU A 168 15.87 2.15 -9.92
CA LEU A 168 15.98 0.74 -10.30
C LEU A 168 17.05 0.51 -11.37
N SER A 169 17.21 1.43 -12.32
CA SER A 169 18.27 1.34 -13.33
C SER A 169 19.66 1.34 -12.70
N THR A 170 19.88 2.11 -11.63
CA THR A 170 21.16 2.11 -10.91
C THR A 170 21.44 0.80 -10.15
N ARG A 171 20.49 -0.15 -10.13
CA ARG A 171 20.67 -1.47 -9.52
C ARG A 171 21.19 -2.50 -10.51
N PHE A 172 21.30 -2.16 -11.79
CA PHE A 172 21.82 -3.04 -12.82
C PHE A 172 23.13 -2.48 -13.37
N GLU A 173 24.04 -3.37 -13.73
CA GLU A 173 25.24 -3.01 -14.47
C GLU A 173 24.90 -2.74 -15.94
N ASP A 174 25.49 -1.68 -16.51
CA ASP A 174 25.16 -1.25 -17.88
C ASP A 174 25.49 -2.32 -18.93
N THR A 175 26.60 -3.04 -18.77
CA THR A 175 27.11 -4.00 -19.78
C THR A 175 26.49 -5.39 -19.65
N SER A 176 26.39 -5.90 -18.41
CA SER A 176 25.97 -7.29 -18.18
C SER A 176 24.50 -7.43 -17.81
N HIS A 177 23.83 -6.30 -17.53
CA HIS A 177 22.49 -6.24 -16.94
C HIS A 177 22.33 -7.10 -15.68
N ARG A 178 23.43 -7.41 -14.99
CA ARG A 178 23.37 -8.14 -13.73
C ARG A 178 22.96 -7.18 -12.62
N ALA A 179 22.04 -7.63 -11.78
CA ALA A 179 21.64 -6.87 -10.61
C ALA A 179 22.79 -6.82 -9.57
N GLY A 180 23.11 -5.62 -9.10
CA GLY A 180 24.12 -5.37 -8.08
C GLY A 180 23.83 -6.04 -6.73
N ARG A 181 24.80 -5.98 -5.83
CA ARG A 181 24.72 -6.57 -4.48
C ARG A 181 23.70 -5.83 -3.58
N GLY A 182 23.26 -6.51 -2.52
CA GLY A 182 22.34 -5.98 -1.50
C GLY A 182 20.84 -6.24 -1.80
N ALA A 183 19.99 -5.79 -0.88
CA ALA A 183 18.54 -5.98 -0.98
C ALA A 183 17.99 -5.26 -2.22
N PHE A 184 17.29 -5.99 -3.08
CA PHE A 184 16.62 -5.44 -4.26
C PHE A 184 15.36 -4.68 -3.84
N PRO A 185 15.00 -3.56 -4.51
CA PRO A 185 13.78 -2.84 -4.18
C PRO A 185 12.57 -3.76 -4.31
N ARG A 186 11.67 -3.75 -3.32
CA ARG A 186 10.46 -4.55 -3.39
C ARG A 186 9.56 -4.01 -4.50
N ARG A 187 8.86 -4.93 -5.18
CA ARG A 187 7.83 -4.58 -6.17
C ARG A 187 6.78 -3.70 -5.50
N ARG A 188 6.41 -2.62 -6.18
CA ARG A 188 5.38 -1.68 -5.73
C ARG A 188 4.23 -1.71 -6.73
N VAL A 189 3.06 -2.14 -6.28
CA VAL A 189 1.86 -2.27 -7.10
C VAL A 189 0.94 -1.11 -6.82
N MET A 190 0.41 -0.51 -7.88
CA MET A 190 -0.61 0.53 -7.77
C MET A 190 -1.95 -0.15 -7.55
N VAL A 191 -2.63 0.26 -6.50
CA VAL A 191 -3.96 -0.23 -6.19
C VAL A 191 -4.83 0.99 -5.98
N ASN A 192 -6.07 0.99 -6.47
CA ASN A 192 -6.97 2.13 -6.28
C ASN A 192 -7.57 2.12 -4.88
N ARG A 193 -6.71 2.11 -3.86
CA ARG A 193 -7.08 2.11 -2.45
C ARG A 193 -6.69 3.45 -1.84
N MET A 194 -7.65 4.11 -1.22
CA MET A 194 -7.40 5.36 -0.51
C MET A 194 -6.58 5.12 0.76
N ASP A 195 -5.63 6.01 1.04
CA ASP A 195 -4.85 6.03 2.27
C ASP A 195 -5.71 6.64 3.39
N THR A 196 -6.31 5.79 4.22
CA THR A 196 -7.16 6.21 5.33
C THR A 196 -6.38 6.90 6.46
N TYR A 197 -5.05 6.84 6.44
CA TYR A 197 -4.21 7.41 7.49
C TYR A 197 -3.60 8.76 7.14
N VAL A 198 -3.73 9.22 5.89
CA VAL A 198 -3.26 10.55 5.45
C VAL A 198 -4.46 11.35 4.98
N LEU A 199 -5.32 11.69 5.93
CA LEU A 199 -6.53 12.46 5.69
C LEU A 199 -6.19 13.92 5.38
N ASN A 200 -5.24 14.49 6.12
CA ASN A 200 -4.91 15.90 6.03
C ASN A 200 -3.88 16.18 4.93
N ALA A 201 -4.22 17.14 4.07
CA ALA A 201 -3.30 17.66 3.08
C ALA A 201 -2.09 18.33 3.76
N VAL A 202 -0.92 18.12 3.18
CA VAL A 202 0.32 18.71 3.68
C VAL A 202 0.31 20.21 3.37
N LYS A 203 0.50 21.05 4.38
CA LYS A 203 0.58 22.52 4.22
C LYS A 203 1.89 22.93 3.52
N GLY A 204 1.85 24.01 2.74
CA GLY A 204 3.04 24.64 2.16
C GLY A 204 3.62 23.96 0.92
N LEU A 205 2.87 23.08 0.25
CA LEU A 205 3.28 22.51 -1.04
C LEU A 205 2.94 23.46 -2.20
N PRO A 206 3.59 23.32 -3.37
CA PRO A 206 3.16 24.01 -4.58
C PRO A 206 1.70 23.70 -4.93
N ILE A 207 0.96 24.68 -5.42
CA ILE A 207 -0.48 24.52 -5.71
C ILE A 207 -0.78 23.35 -6.67
N ASN A 208 0.11 23.10 -7.63
CA ASN A 208 -0.01 22.00 -8.59
C ASN A 208 0.31 20.61 -8.01
N PHE A 209 0.68 20.50 -6.73
CA PHE A 209 0.85 19.23 -6.02
C PHE A 209 -0.45 18.74 -5.40
N TYR A 210 -1.44 19.61 -5.28
CA TYR A 210 -2.76 19.24 -4.80
C TYR A 210 -3.66 18.80 -5.95
N ASN A 211 -4.57 17.90 -5.65
CA ASN A 211 -5.56 17.40 -6.59
C ASN A 211 -6.60 18.51 -6.88
N PRO A 212 -6.86 18.88 -8.15
CA PRO A 212 -7.76 20.00 -8.44
C PRO A 212 -9.18 19.86 -7.87
N PRO A 213 -9.85 18.69 -7.95
CA PRO A 213 -11.14 18.47 -7.28
C PRO A 213 -11.06 18.63 -5.75
N TYR A 214 -9.95 18.22 -5.13
CA TYR A 214 -9.76 18.41 -3.69
C TYR A 214 -9.67 19.90 -3.35
N ILE A 215 -8.86 20.67 -4.07
CA ILE A 215 -8.76 22.12 -3.86
C ILE A 215 -10.10 22.82 -4.07
N ALA A 216 -10.83 22.44 -5.12
CA ALA A 216 -12.16 22.99 -5.41
C ALA A 216 -13.20 22.67 -4.33
N SER A 217 -13.02 21.57 -3.59
CA SER A 217 -13.92 21.18 -2.50
C SER A 217 -13.66 21.90 -1.17
N LEU A 218 -12.54 22.62 -1.03
CA LEU A 218 -12.18 23.30 0.21
C LEU A 218 -12.92 24.63 0.36
N ASP A 219 -13.34 24.93 1.59
CA ASP A 219 -13.81 26.27 1.93
C ASP A 219 -12.65 27.29 1.93
N PRO A 220 -12.93 28.61 1.83
CA PRO A 220 -11.91 29.64 1.76
C PRO A 220 -10.96 29.70 2.98
N VAL A 221 -11.38 29.26 4.16
CA VAL A 221 -10.51 29.19 5.35
C VAL A 221 -9.53 28.04 5.19
N SER A 222 -10.03 26.85 4.89
CA SER A 222 -9.19 25.66 4.66
C SER A 222 -8.19 25.85 3.51
N LEU A 223 -8.60 26.51 2.42
CA LEU A 223 -7.70 26.82 1.30
C LEU A 223 -6.57 27.77 1.72
N ARG A 224 -6.88 28.80 2.52
CA ARG A 224 -5.85 29.70 3.09
C ARG A 224 -4.92 28.96 4.04
N GLU A 225 -5.45 28.06 4.85
CA GLU A 225 -4.65 27.24 5.78
C GLU A 225 -3.67 26.28 5.10
N LEU A 226 -3.93 25.88 3.85
CA LEU A 226 -2.95 25.10 3.09
C LEU A 226 -1.67 25.88 2.86
N SER A 227 -1.72 27.23 2.85
CA SER A 227 -0.58 28.10 2.54
C SER A 227 0.16 27.63 1.28
N ALA A 228 -0.61 27.30 0.24
CA ALA A 228 -0.08 26.74 -1.00
C ALA A 228 0.91 27.70 -1.66
N LYS A 229 2.03 27.16 -2.12
CA LYS A 229 3.09 27.92 -2.80
C LYS A 229 2.80 28.04 -4.30
N PRO A 230 3.46 28.97 -5.00
CA PRO A 230 3.40 29.02 -6.46
C PRO A 230 3.70 27.66 -7.10
N PRO A 231 3.10 27.35 -8.27
CA PRO A 231 3.31 26.08 -8.94
C PRO A 231 4.78 25.91 -9.31
N VAL A 232 5.25 24.66 -9.25
CA VAL A 232 6.62 24.30 -9.65
C VAL A 232 6.57 23.42 -10.88
N GLU A 233 7.37 23.72 -11.88
CA GLU A 233 7.46 22.91 -13.09
C GLU A 233 8.09 21.54 -12.79
N ILE A 234 7.38 20.47 -13.12
CA ILE A 234 7.88 19.10 -13.05
C ILE A 234 7.83 18.51 -14.46
N ALA A 235 8.82 18.81 -15.29
CA ALA A 235 8.92 18.32 -16.66
C ALA A 235 10.06 17.29 -16.80
N ILE A 236 9.72 16.00 -16.80
CA ILE A 236 10.73 14.95 -17.03
C ILE A 236 11.19 15.02 -18.49
N SER A 237 12.50 15.20 -18.71
CA SER A 237 13.04 15.21 -20.08
C SER A 237 12.75 13.87 -20.78
N PRO A 238 12.46 13.88 -22.10
CA PRO A 238 12.13 12.65 -22.83
C PRO A 238 13.21 11.58 -22.67
N GLU A 239 14.48 11.98 -22.68
CA GLU A 239 15.62 11.08 -22.51
C GLU A 239 15.62 10.36 -21.16
N ILE A 240 15.40 11.09 -20.05
CA ILE A 240 15.30 10.51 -18.71
C ILE A 240 14.10 9.57 -18.61
N PHE A 241 12.97 9.99 -19.16
CA PHE A 241 11.77 9.17 -19.17
C PHE A 241 11.99 7.86 -19.93
N ARG A 242 12.68 7.92 -21.08
CA ARG A 242 13.06 6.76 -21.90
C ARG A 242 13.95 5.80 -21.12
N ILE A 243 14.97 6.32 -20.43
CA ILE A 243 15.84 5.52 -19.55
C ILE A 243 15.02 4.82 -18.47
N ALA A 244 14.12 5.54 -17.80
CA ALA A 244 13.28 4.98 -16.74
C ALA A 244 12.34 3.87 -17.27
N LEU A 245 11.71 4.10 -18.43
CA LEU A 245 10.74 3.17 -19.02
C LEU A 245 11.34 1.80 -19.35
N ARG A 246 12.65 1.72 -19.64
CA ARG A 246 13.34 0.44 -19.86
C ARG A 246 13.19 -0.52 -18.68
N TYR A 247 13.03 0.01 -17.47
CA TYR A 247 12.94 -0.76 -16.23
C TYR A 247 11.51 -0.95 -15.72
N ARG A 248 10.49 -0.50 -16.46
CA ARG A 248 9.09 -0.50 -16.01
C ARG A 248 8.52 -1.88 -15.67
N ARG A 249 9.05 -2.93 -16.31
CA ARG A 249 8.63 -4.34 -16.15
C ARG A 249 9.49 -5.13 -15.18
N VAL A 250 10.54 -4.53 -14.64
CA VAL A 250 11.47 -5.20 -13.71
C VAL A 250 10.86 -5.24 -12.31
N THR A 251 10.69 -6.44 -11.77
CA THR A 251 10.10 -6.67 -10.44
C THR A 251 11.05 -7.39 -9.50
N SER A 252 12.07 -8.06 -10.03
CA SER A 252 13.06 -8.81 -9.28
C SER A 252 14.45 -8.69 -9.88
N ARG A 253 15.46 -9.08 -9.09
CA ARG A 253 16.85 -9.13 -9.55
C ARG A 253 17.12 -10.11 -10.70
N ARG A 254 16.19 -11.04 -10.96
CA ARG A 254 16.29 -12.06 -12.02
C ARG A 254 15.64 -11.61 -13.33
N ASP A 255 14.94 -10.48 -13.32
CA ASP A 255 14.19 -9.97 -14.46
C ASP A 255 15.06 -9.23 -15.48
N THR A 256 16.30 -9.69 -15.72
CA THR A 256 17.24 -9.01 -16.62
C THR A 256 16.71 -8.96 -18.05
N LEU A 257 16.00 -10.01 -18.49
CA LEU A 257 15.35 -10.11 -19.80
C LEU A 257 14.12 -9.20 -19.94
N LYS A 258 13.63 -8.61 -18.83
CA LYS A 258 12.50 -7.65 -18.87
C LYS A 258 12.98 -6.20 -19.01
N ILE A 259 14.29 -5.97 -19.03
CA ILE A 259 14.88 -4.66 -19.30
C ILE A 259 14.79 -4.42 -20.80
N LEU A 260 14.10 -3.36 -21.22
CA LEU A 260 13.99 -3.03 -22.63
C LEU A 260 15.35 -2.55 -23.17
N ALA A 261 15.64 -2.92 -24.42
CA ALA A 261 16.81 -2.42 -25.13
C ALA A 261 16.75 -0.90 -25.26
N ALA A 262 17.91 -0.26 -25.46
CA ALA A 262 17.94 1.18 -25.62
C ALA A 262 17.21 1.62 -26.89
N ASP A 263 17.13 0.80 -27.92
CA ASP A 263 16.47 1.06 -29.21
C ASP A 263 15.07 0.42 -29.31
N ASP A 264 14.50 -0.05 -28.19
CA ASP A 264 13.21 -0.73 -28.19
C ASP A 264 12.09 0.17 -28.76
N PRO A 265 11.34 -0.29 -29.79
CA PRO A 265 10.34 0.53 -30.49
C PRO A 265 9.12 0.88 -29.64
N THR A 266 8.94 0.25 -28.47
CA THR A 266 7.87 0.58 -27.52
C THR A 266 8.22 1.74 -26.59
N LEU A 267 9.45 2.26 -26.67
CA LEU A 267 9.88 3.46 -25.97
C LEU A 267 9.46 4.69 -26.78
N PRO A 268 8.95 5.76 -26.13
CA PRO A 268 8.56 6.98 -26.81
C PRO A 268 9.78 7.62 -27.46
N ASP A 269 9.54 8.26 -28.61
CA ASP A 269 10.58 8.99 -29.32
C ASP A 269 11.07 10.18 -28.48
N SER A 270 12.35 10.51 -28.63
CA SER A 270 13.07 11.51 -27.83
C SER A 270 12.52 12.95 -27.98
N THR A 271 11.59 13.15 -28.90
CA THR A 271 10.97 14.42 -29.27
C THR A 271 9.68 14.72 -28.49
N VAL A 272 9.10 13.75 -27.78
CA VAL A 272 7.81 13.92 -27.08
C VAL A 272 8.01 14.27 -25.61
N THR A 273 7.79 15.54 -25.28
CA THR A 273 7.97 16.13 -23.94
C THR A 273 6.65 16.16 -23.17
N TYR A 274 6.22 15.14 -22.42
CA TYR A 274 4.95 15.27 -21.69
C TYR A 274 4.90 14.54 -20.33
N TYR A 275 4.82 15.34 -19.26
CA TYR A 275 3.86 15.23 -18.15
C TYR A 275 3.72 16.62 -17.50
N PRO A 276 3.09 17.62 -18.16
CA PRO A 276 2.73 18.84 -17.47
C PRO A 276 1.74 18.47 -16.35
N LEU A 277 2.03 18.88 -15.12
CA LEU A 277 1.07 18.83 -14.02
C LEU A 277 -0.17 19.71 -14.28
N HIS A 278 -0.21 20.43 -15.40
CA HIS A 278 -1.20 21.44 -15.74
C HIS A 278 -2.41 20.92 -16.52
N ASP A 279 -2.41 19.67 -17.01
CA ASP A 279 -3.56 19.16 -17.77
C ASP A 279 -4.13 17.88 -17.16
N SER A 280 -5.20 18.06 -16.40
CA SER A 280 -5.98 16.99 -15.77
C SER A 280 -7.36 16.88 -16.42
N THR A 281 -7.39 16.99 -17.75
CA THR A 281 -8.58 16.74 -18.55
C THR A 281 -8.45 15.43 -19.34
N GLN A 282 -8.22 14.30 -18.66
CA GLN A 282 -8.66 13.01 -19.21
C GLN A 282 -9.22 12.09 -18.10
N PRO A 283 -10.37 11.44 -18.38
CA PRO A 283 -11.17 10.67 -17.41
C PRO A 283 -10.52 9.37 -16.94
#